data_AF-A0A8J5HZE0-F1
#
_entry.id   AF-A0A8J5HZE0-F1
#
_cell.length_a   1.000
_cell.length_b   1.000
_cell.length_c   1.000
_cell.angle_alpha   90.00
_cell.angle_beta   90.00
_cell.angle_gamma   90.00
#
_symmetry.space_group_name_H-M   'P 1'
#
loop_
_entity.id
_entity.type
_entity.pdbx_description
1 polymer ?
#
loop_
_entity_poly.entity_id
_entity_poly.type
_entity_poly.pdbx_seq_one_letter_code
_entity_poly.pdbx_strand_id
1 'polypeptide(L)'
;MAAGTSSWLDNIAPEIASKLYSDGDAVARFATDYGSIISAAPPAAVLRPSSPEDIAALIRCANGADSPFSVAARGNGHSTHGQAFAPGGVAIDMAELRG
;
A
#
# COMPACT_ATOMS: atom_id res chain seq x y z
N MET A 1 21.03 1.23 7.75
CA MET A 1 20.97 2.53 8.45
C MET A 1 19.57 3.09 8.25
N ALA A 2 18.99 3.65 9.30
CA ALA A 2 17.56 3.87 9.56
C ALA A 2 16.66 4.06 8.33
N ALA A 3 15.60 3.25 8.22
CA ALA A 3 14.42 3.62 7.46
C ALA A 3 13.86 4.88 8.12
N GLY A 4 14.13 6.05 7.51
CA GLY A 4 13.59 7.31 8.00
C GLY A 4 12.09 7.15 8.17
N THR A 5 11.55 7.56 9.31
CA THR A 5 10.11 7.60 9.54
C THR A 5 9.48 8.35 8.38
N SER A 6 8.75 7.62 7.55
CA SER A 6 8.21 8.15 6.30
C SER A 6 7.27 9.30 6.64
N SER A 7 7.60 10.55 6.26
CA SER A 7 6.83 11.75 6.66
C SER A 7 5.39 11.77 6.13
N TRP A 8 5.02 10.77 5.31
CA TRP A 8 3.64 10.57 4.90
C TRP A 8 2.75 9.98 6.00
N LEU A 9 3.31 9.33 7.03
CA LEU A 9 2.55 8.81 8.17
C LEU A 9 1.82 9.93 8.94
N ASP A 10 2.40 11.12 8.98
CA ASP A 10 1.82 12.30 9.65
C ASP A 10 0.49 12.75 9.01
N ASN A 11 0.23 12.32 7.77
CA ASN A 11 -0.97 12.67 7.00
C ASN A 11 -1.98 11.51 6.92
N ILE A 12 -1.73 10.38 7.59
CA ILE A 12 -2.64 9.25 7.65
C ILE A 12 -3.65 9.46 8.77
N ALA A 13 -4.93 9.37 8.43
CA ALA A 13 -6.01 9.43 9.41
C ALA A 13 -5.94 8.21 10.38
N PRO A 14 -6.22 8.37 11.68
CA PRO A 14 -6.03 7.29 12.68
C PRO A 14 -6.79 6.00 12.35
N GLU A 15 -7.97 6.11 11.78
CA GLU A 15 -8.80 5.00 11.33
C GLU A 15 -8.13 4.19 10.21
N ILE A 16 -7.34 4.85 9.35
CA ILE A 16 -6.56 4.21 8.29
C ILE A 16 -5.26 3.64 8.85
N ALA A 17 -4.60 4.35 9.76
CA ALA A 17 -3.38 3.87 10.42
C ALA A 17 -3.59 2.51 11.10
N SER A 18 -4.76 2.29 11.71
CA SER A 18 -5.11 1.01 12.35
C SER A 18 -5.23 -0.18 11.39
N LYS A 19 -5.35 0.10 10.08
CA LYS A 19 -5.52 -0.89 9.00
C LYS A 19 -4.28 -0.99 8.10
N LEU A 20 -3.20 -0.29 8.45
CA LEU A 20 -1.91 -0.35 7.77
C LEU A 20 -1.00 -1.39 8.45
N TYR A 21 -0.48 -2.29 7.64
CA TYR A 21 0.43 -3.35 8.05
C TYR A 21 1.80 -3.10 7.42
N SER A 22 2.82 -2.99 8.26
CA SER A 22 4.22 -2.79 7.85
C SER A 22 5.13 -3.97 8.25
N ASP A 23 4.53 -5.08 8.72
CA ASP A 23 5.29 -6.28 9.01
C ASP A 23 5.92 -6.86 7.74
N GLY A 24 7.10 -7.47 7.90
CA GLY A 24 7.92 -7.92 6.78
C GLY A 24 7.20 -8.92 5.86
N ASP A 25 6.33 -9.76 6.41
CA ASP A 25 5.58 -10.77 5.63
C ASP A 25 4.44 -10.13 4.83
N ALA A 26 3.68 -9.21 5.43
CA ALA A 26 2.65 -8.46 4.75
C ALA A 26 3.23 -7.65 3.58
N VAL A 27 4.36 -6.97 3.80
CA VAL A 27 4.99 -6.14 2.77
C VAL A 27 5.68 -6.99 1.69
N ALA A 28 6.36 -8.08 2.06
CA ALA A 28 7.06 -8.96 1.12
C ALA A 28 6.11 -9.61 0.10
N ARG A 29 4.90 -9.98 0.53
CA ARG A 29 3.86 -10.52 -0.38
C ARG A 29 3.43 -9.51 -1.46
N PHE A 30 3.65 -8.22 -1.23
CA PHE A 30 3.30 -7.15 -2.16
C PHE A 30 4.49 -6.68 -3.00
N ALA A 31 5.70 -7.17 -2.72
CA ALA A 31 6.93 -6.85 -3.45
C ALA A 31 7.17 -7.74 -4.69
N THR A 32 6.35 -8.77 -4.91
CA THR A 32 6.44 -9.69 -6.05
C THR A 32 5.15 -9.71 -6.86
N ASP A 33 5.24 -9.80 -8.18
CA ASP A 33 4.09 -10.00 -9.08
C ASP A 33 4.06 -11.43 -9.65
N TYR A 34 2.97 -11.83 -10.33
CA TYR A 34 2.83 -13.20 -10.84
C TYR A 34 3.86 -13.54 -11.92
N GLY A 35 4.33 -12.53 -12.67
CA GLY A 35 5.36 -12.71 -13.69
C GLY A 35 6.73 -12.96 -13.08
N SER A 36 7.02 -12.43 -11.88
CA SER A 36 8.36 -12.38 -11.28
C SER A 36 9.41 -11.75 -12.22
N ILE A 37 8.96 -10.94 -13.19
CA ILE A 37 9.81 -10.30 -14.22
C ILE A 37 10.28 -8.92 -13.73
N ILE A 38 9.47 -8.24 -12.90
CA ILE A 38 9.78 -6.92 -12.36
C ILE A 38 9.82 -7.01 -10.83
N SER A 39 10.95 -6.62 -10.24
CA SER A 39 11.08 -6.39 -8.80
C SER A 39 11.14 -4.89 -8.54
N ALA A 40 10.18 -4.35 -7.80
CA ALA A 40 10.22 -2.98 -7.28
C ALA A 40 10.61 -2.99 -5.79
N ALA A 41 11.05 -1.84 -5.29
CA ALA A 41 11.19 -1.67 -3.84
C ALA A 41 9.84 -1.96 -3.15
N PRO A 42 9.85 -2.66 -2.01
CA PRO A 42 8.62 -2.98 -1.29
C PRO A 42 7.82 -1.71 -0.95
N PRO A 43 6.49 -1.82 -0.83
CA PRO A 43 5.72 -0.75 -0.23
C PRO A 43 6.15 -0.52 1.21
N ALA A 44 5.97 0.70 1.71
CA ALA A 44 6.25 1.02 3.10
C ALA A 44 5.16 0.46 4.04
N ALA A 45 3.94 0.28 3.53
CA ALA A 45 2.85 -0.40 4.23
C ALA A 45 1.84 -1.02 3.27
N VAL A 46 1.00 -1.91 3.79
CA VAL A 46 -0.15 -2.50 3.09
C VAL A 46 -1.43 -2.11 3.82
N LEU A 47 -2.39 -1.53 3.11
CA LEU A 47 -3.76 -1.32 3.59
C LEU A 47 -4.57 -2.60 3.41
N ARG A 48 -5.22 -3.05 4.48
CA ARG A 48 -6.29 -4.07 4.43
C ARG A 48 -7.65 -3.39 4.62
N PRO A 49 -8.30 -2.96 3.52
CA PRO A 49 -9.57 -2.24 3.60
C PRO A 49 -10.71 -3.18 4.03
N SER A 50 -11.58 -2.67 4.88
CA SER A 50 -12.85 -3.31 5.26
C SER A 50 -14.04 -2.81 4.44
N SER A 51 -13.89 -1.64 3.79
CA SER A 51 -14.90 -1.06 2.91
C SER A 51 -14.27 -0.15 1.84
N PRO A 52 -15.02 0.23 0.78
CA PRO A 52 -14.56 1.19 -0.21
C PRO A 52 -14.20 2.56 0.38
N GLU A 53 -14.82 2.95 1.49
CA GLU A 53 -14.56 4.20 2.20
C GLU A 53 -13.13 4.25 2.75
N ASP A 54 -12.57 3.12 3.17
CA ASP A 54 -11.17 3.03 3.62
C ASP A 54 -10.20 3.38 2.49
N ILE A 55 -10.50 2.91 1.27
CA ILE A 55 -9.70 3.22 0.08
C ILE A 55 -9.82 4.71 -0.27
N ALA A 56 -11.04 5.25 -0.26
CA ALA A 56 -11.26 6.66 -0.54
C ALA A 56 -10.58 7.59 0.50
N ALA A 57 -10.55 7.18 1.76
CA ALA A 57 -9.82 7.88 2.82
C ALA A 57 -8.31 7.85 2.58
N LEU A 58 -7.73 6.67 2.26
CA LEU A 58 -6.30 6.57 1.93
C LEU A 58 -5.91 7.47 0.74
N ILE A 59 -6.71 7.48 -0.33
CA ILE A 59 -6.47 8.32 -1.52
C ILE A 59 -6.53 9.80 -1.16
N ARG A 60 -7.45 10.21 -0.26
CA ARG A 60 -7.52 11.59 0.22
C ARG A 60 -6.29 11.97 1.04
N CYS A 61 -5.83 11.11 1.95
CA CYS A 61 -4.58 11.30 2.68
C CYS A 61 -3.37 11.45 1.74
N ALA A 62 -3.28 10.60 0.72
CA ALA A 62 -2.19 10.63 -0.25
C ALA A 62 -2.13 11.93 -1.07
N ASN A 63 -3.29 12.45 -1.49
CA ASN A 63 -3.36 13.68 -2.27
C ASN A 63 -3.32 14.95 -1.40
N GLY A 64 -3.66 14.86 -0.11
CA GLY A 64 -3.67 15.98 0.83
C GLY A 64 -2.33 16.21 1.54
N ALA A 65 -1.39 15.27 1.45
CA ALA A 65 -0.08 15.39 2.08
C ALA A 65 0.83 16.38 1.34
N ASP A 66 1.64 17.14 2.10
CA ASP A 66 2.71 18.00 1.55
C ASP A 66 3.71 17.22 0.68
N SER A 67 3.87 15.93 0.97
CA SER A 67 4.61 14.98 0.14
C SER A 67 3.69 13.82 -0.24
N PRO A 68 3.11 13.82 -1.46
CA PRO A 68 2.27 12.74 -1.93
C PRO A 68 3.02 11.41 -1.98
N PHE A 69 2.33 10.33 -1.61
CA PHE A 69 2.88 8.97 -1.64
C PHE A 69 2.16 8.09 -2.66
N SER A 70 2.86 7.08 -3.17
CA SER A 70 2.31 6.15 -4.16
C SER A 70 1.25 5.25 -3.51
N VAL A 71 0.15 5.01 -4.23
CA VAL A 71 -0.90 4.07 -3.82
C VAL A 71 -1.15 3.11 -4.98
N ALA A 72 -1.10 1.81 -4.71
CA ALA A 72 -1.35 0.79 -5.74
C ALA A 72 -2.34 -0.26 -5.24
N ALA A 73 -3.40 -0.51 -6.00
CA ALA A 73 -4.37 -1.55 -5.69
C ALA A 73 -3.91 -2.92 -6.22
N ARG A 74 -3.96 -3.95 -5.37
CA ARG A 74 -3.63 -5.34 -5.73
C ARG A 74 -4.84 -6.24 -5.45
N GLY A 75 -5.39 -6.84 -6.52
CA GLY A 75 -6.37 -7.94 -6.43
C GLY A 75 -5.69 -9.28 -6.12
N ASN A 76 -6.05 -10.34 -6.84
CA ASN A 76 -5.40 -11.67 -6.69
C ASN A 76 -3.93 -11.72 -7.20
N GLY A 77 -3.33 -10.60 -7.58
CA GLY A 77 -1.92 -10.55 -7.99
C GLY A 77 -1.63 -11.08 -9.40
N HIS A 78 -2.62 -11.20 -10.30
CA HIS A 78 -2.42 -11.66 -11.69
C HIS A 78 -1.80 -10.59 -12.62
N SER A 79 -1.47 -9.40 -12.10
CA SER A 79 -0.70 -8.41 -12.85
C SER A 79 0.70 -8.97 -13.12
N THR A 80 1.15 -8.85 -14.37
CA THR A 80 2.43 -9.44 -14.85
C THR A 80 3.53 -8.40 -15.11
N HIS A 81 3.23 -7.11 -14.93
CA HIS A 81 4.12 -6.01 -15.29
C HIS A 81 4.17 -4.88 -14.23
N GLY A 82 4.19 -5.23 -12.93
CA GLY A 82 4.46 -4.26 -11.86
C GLY A 82 3.42 -3.15 -11.62
N GLN A 83 2.24 -3.21 -12.24
CA GLN A 83 1.14 -2.25 -12.05
C GLN A 83 0.59 -2.20 -10.61
N ALA A 84 0.95 -3.18 -9.79
CA ALA A 84 0.52 -3.31 -8.40
C ALA A 84 1.60 -2.88 -7.39
N PHE A 85 2.70 -2.25 -7.83
CA PHE A 85 3.76 -1.78 -6.93
C PHE A 85 3.54 -0.35 -6.47
N ALA A 86 3.77 -0.11 -5.17
CA ALA A 86 3.77 1.21 -4.53
C ALA A 86 5.09 1.43 -3.79
N PRO A 87 6.23 1.60 -4.48
CA PRO A 87 7.53 1.70 -3.83
C PRO A 87 7.57 2.85 -2.83
N GLY A 88 7.88 2.56 -1.57
CA GLY A 88 7.90 3.53 -0.47
C GLY A 88 6.54 4.13 -0.09
N GLY A 89 5.45 3.69 -0.73
CA GLY A 89 4.08 4.13 -0.50
C GLY A 89 3.22 3.02 0.13
N VAL A 90 1.94 2.97 -0.24
CA VAL A 90 0.96 2.05 0.32
C VAL A 90 0.35 1.15 -0.76
N ALA A 91 0.46 -0.16 -0.58
CA ALA A 91 -0.28 -1.11 -1.41
C ALA A 91 -1.65 -1.43 -0.78
N ILE A 92 -2.69 -1.66 -1.57
CA ILE A 92 -4.04 -2.02 -1.09
C ILE A 92 -4.31 -3.49 -1.37
N ASP A 93 -4.61 -4.26 -0.32
CA ASP A 93 -5.05 -5.65 -0.42
C ASP A 93 -6.54 -5.73 -0.75
N MET A 94 -6.88 -5.75 -2.04
CA MET A 94 -8.27 -5.81 -2.48
C MET A 94 -8.93 -7.17 -2.22
N ALA A 95 -8.18 -8.19 -1.77
CA ALA A 95 -8.75 -9.49 -1.41
C ALA A 95 -9.62 -9.45 -0.15
N GLU A 96 -9.46 -8.41 0.68
CA GLU A 96 -10.22 -8.21 1.92
C GLU A 96 -11.64 -7.64 1.68
N LEU A 97 -11.92 -7.11 0.49
CA LEU A 97 -13.25 -6.58 0.10
C LEU A 97 -14.18 -7.63 -0.52
N ARG A 98 -13.95 -8.92 -0.27
CA ARG A 98 -14.79 -9.99 -0.83
C ARG A 98 -16.20 -9.94 -0.22
N GLY A 99 -17.20 -9.74 -1.08
CA GLY A 99 -18.61 -9.93 -0.78
C GLY A 99 -19.04 -11.39 -0.88
#